data_AF-A0A1L7BEN7-F1
#
_entry.id   AF-A0A1L7BEN7-F1
#
_cell.length_a   1.000
_cell.length_b   1.000
_cell.length_c   1.000
_cell.angle_alpha   90.00
_cell.angle_beta   90.00
_cell.angle_gamma   90.00
#
_symmetry.space_group_name_H-M   'P 1'
#
loop_
_entity.id
_entity.type
_entity.pdbx_description
1 polymer ?
#
loop_
_entity_poly.entity_id
_entity_poly.type
_entity_poly.pdbx_seq_one_letter_code
_entity_poly.pdbx_strand_id
1 'polypeptide(L)'
;MRVESVNQVKVDKLKKVSEEFVANFFFQIFREMYDTIPKSSLVPESFGEKWFRENLLYEYSKNAAKTDLKGLTESVYKYLGGKVYQKK
;
A
#
# COMPACT_ATOMS: atom_id res chain seq x y z
N MET A 1 21.98 -8.89 -22.86
CA MET A 1 20.85 -9.11 -21.92
C MET A 1 21.45 -9.30 -20.53
N ARG A 2 21.22 -8.38 -19.57
CA ARG A 2 21.73 -8.54 -18.20
C ARG A 2 20.82 -9.56 -17.49
N VAL A 3 21.37 -10.74 -17.20
CA VAL A 3 20.66 -11.75 -16.40
C VAL A 3 20.78 -11.32 -14.94
N GLU A 4 19.71 -10.75 -14.38
CA GLU A 4 19.64 -10.45 -12.95
C GLU A 4 19.77 -11.75 -12.14
N SER A 5 20.51 -11.71 -11.04
CA SER A 5 20.71 -12.90 -10.21
C SER A 5 19.40 -13.30 -9.52
N VAL A 6 19.12 -14.60 -9.38
CA VAL A 6 17.89 -15.14 -8.74
C VAL A 6 17.64 -14.53 -7.34
N ASN A 7 18.69 -14.13 -6.62
CA ASN A 7 18.58 -13.47 -5.33
C ASN A 7 18.04 -12.03 -5.42
N GLN A 8 18.45 -11.25 -6.42
CA GLN A 8 17.92 -9.89 -6.62
C GLN A 8 16.42 -9.91 -6.92
N VAL A 9 15.98 -10.82 -7.79
CA VAL A 9 14.55 -10.99 -8.12
C VAL A 9 13.71 -11.33 -6.88
N LYS A 10 14.24 -12.13 -5.94
CA LYS A 10 13.54 -12.44 -4.69
C LYS A 10 13.49 -11.25 -3.73
N VAL A 11 14.56 -10.46 -3.64
CA VAL A 11 14.60 -9.24 -2.83
C VAL A 11 13.57 -8.23 -3.31
N ASP A 12 13.49 -8.00 -4.62
CA ASP A 12 12.57 -7.00 -5.17
C ASP A 12 11.11 -7.43 -5.03
N LYS A 13 10.82 -8.73 -5.19
CA LYS A 13 9.50 -9.28 -4.89
C LYS A 13 9.11 -9.09 -3.42
N LEU A 14 10.04 -9.34 -2.49
CA LEU A 14 9.75 -9.19 -1.06
C LEU A 14 9.51 -7.72 -0.67
N LYS A 15 10.27 -6.78 -1.25
CA LYS A 15 10.03 -5.34 -1.08
C LYS A 15 8.66 -4.94 -1.60
N LYS A 16 8.32 -5.36 -2.81
CA LYS A 16 7.01 -5.07 -3.43
C LYS A 16 5.84 -5.61 -2.60
N VAL A 17 5.94 -6.84 -2.10
CA VAL A 17 4.91 -7.43 -1.23
C VAL A 17 4.78 -6.65 0.08
N SER A 18 5.89 -6.16 0.63
CA SER A 18 5.87 -5.34 1.86
C SER A 18 5.17 -4.00 1.62
N GLU A 19 5.44 -3.35 0.49
CA GLU A 19 4.75 -2.12 0.06
C GLU A 19 3.25 -2.37 -0.14
N GLU A 20 2.88 -3.44 -0.85
CA GLU A 20 1.49 -3.81 -1.10
C GLU A 20 0.74 -4.14 0.19
N PHE A 21 1.40 -4.79 1.16
CA PHE A 21 0.81 -5.06 2.47
C PHE A 21 0.47 -3.77 3.22
N VAL A 22 1.43 -2.84 3.33
CA VAL A 22 1.20 -1.55 4.01
C VAL A 22 0.14 -0.73 3.28
N ALA A 23 0.16 -0.70 1.95
CA ALA A 23 -0.83 0.00 1.14
C ALA A 23 -2.25 -0.54 1.36
N ASN A 24 -2.43 -1.86 1.41
CA ASN A 24 -3.74 -2.46 1.65
C ASN A 24 -4.26 -2.18 3.06
N PHE A 25 -3.37 -2.21 4.06
CA PHE A 25 -3.75 -1.90 5.44
C PHE A 25 -4.19 -0.44 5.58
N PHE A 26 -3.41 0.50 5.04
CA PHE A 26 -3.76 1.93 5.10
C PHE A 26 -4.94 2.30 4.20
N PHE A 27 -5.21 1.55 3.12
CA PHE A 27 -6.45 1.71 2.37
C PHE A 27 -7.68 1.49 3.26
N GLN A 28 -7.66 0.46 4.11
CA GLN A 28 -8.76 0.22 5.06
C GLN A 28 -8.91 1.38 6.05
N ILE A 29 -7.79 1.86 6.61
CA ILE A 29 -7.78 3.00 7.51
C ILE A 29 -8.36 4.26 6.82
N PHE A 30 -7.88 4.60 5.63
CA PHE A 30 -8.35 5.78 4.90
C PHE A 30 -9.84 5.69 4.56
N ARG A 31 -10.30 4.49 4.20
CA ARG A 31 -11.72 4.24 3.97
C ARG A 31 -12.56 4.44 5.23
N GLU A 32 -12.14 3.85 6.35
CA GLU A 32 -12.82 4.03 7.64
C GLU A 32 -12.83 5.50 8.07
N MET A 33 -11.71 6.22 7.92
CA MET A 33 -11.64 7.65 8.18
C MET A 33 -12.64 8.43 7.31
N TYR A 34 -12.71 8.14 6.01
CA TYR A 34 -13.65 8.83 5.13
C TYR A 34 -15.11 8.53 5.50
N ASP A 35 -15.41 7.28 5.86
CA ASP A 35 -16.77 6.87 6.23
C ASP A 35 -17.26 7.55 7.54
N THR A 36 -16.36 8.15 8.33
CA THR A 36 -16.75 9.01 9.47
C THR A 36 -17.29 10.38 9.08
N ILE A 37 -17.07 10.83 7.84
CA ILE A 37 -17.50 12.14 7.36
C ILE A 37 -19.03 12.12 7.17
N PRO A 38 -19.79 13.02 7.84
CA PRO A 38 -21.24 13.08 7.68
C PRO A 38 -21.64 13.33 6.21
N LYS A 39 -22.49 12.46 5.68
CA LYS A 39 -23.01 12.57 4.30
C LYS A 39 -24.29 13.40 4.28
N SER A 40 -24.39 14.30 3.31
CA SER A 40 -25.60 15.12 3.11
C SER A 40 -26.78 14.23 2.71
N SER A 41 -27.95 14.46 3.33
CA SER A 41 -29.21 13.85 2.89
C SER A 41 -29.82 14.55 1.68
N LEU A 42 -29.34 15.76 1.34
CA LEU A 42 -29.87 16.57 0.24
C LEU A 42 -29.32 16.15 -1.12
N VAL A 43 -28.08 15.67 -1.15
CA VAL A 43 -27.40 15.21 -2.37
C VAL A 43 -26.89 13.79 -2.12
N PRO A 44 -27.56 12.76 -2.67
CA PRO A 44 -27.15 11.39 -2.47
C PRO A 44 -25.84 11.08 -3.19
N GLU A 45 -24.98 10.29 -2.55
CA GLU A 45 -23.75 9.78 -3.16
C GLU A 45 -24.09 8.92 -4.38
N SER A 46 -23.51 9.25 -5.53
CA SER A 46 -23.69 8.44 -6.74
C SER A 46 -22.79 7.20 -6.71
N PHE A 47 -23.15 6.16 -7.46
CA PHE A 47 -22.29 4.99 -7.62
C PHE A 47 -20.91 5.35 -8.19
N GLY A 48 -20.88 6.25 -9.18
CA GLY A 48 -19.62 6.71 -9.81
C GLY A 48 -18.72 7.46 -8.83
N GLU A 49 -19.30 8.33 -8.00
CA GLU A 49 -18.57 9.04 -6.94
C GLU A 49 -17.99 8.07 -5.92
N LYS A 50 -18.80 7.10 -5.45
CA LYS A 50 -18.33 6.04 -4.56
C LYS A 50 -17.17 5.26 -5.17
N TRP A 51 -17.34 4.78 -6.40
CA TRP A 51 -16.31 4.03 -7.11
C TRP A 51 -15.03 4.83 -7.29
N PHE A 52 -15.13 6.09 -7.71
CA PHE A 52 -13.98 6.97 -7.90
C PHE A 52 -13.25 7.21 -6.58
N ARG A 53 -13.98 7.51 -5.49
CA ARG A 53 -13.40 7.68 -4.17
C ARG A 53 -12.64 6.43 -3.70
N GLU A 54 -13.23 5.25 -3.82
CA GLU A 54 -12.56 4.00 -3.39
C GLU A 54 -11.22 3.82 -4.13
N ASN A 55 -11.18 4.07 -5.44
CA ASN A 55 -9.95 4.01 -6.22
C ASN A 55 -8.95 5.12 -5.81
N LEU A 56 -9.44 6.32 -5.54
CA LEU A 56 -8.60 7.44 -5.08
C LEU A 56 -7.91 7.12 -3.75
N LEU A 57 -8.66 6.59 -2.78
CA LEU A 57 -8.11 6.19 -1.47
C LEU A 57 -7.09 5.07 -1.62
N TYR A 58 -7.31 4.12 -2.54
CA TYR A 58 -6.35 3.06 -2.85
C TYR A 58 -5.06 3.58 -3.50
N GLU A 59 -5.14 4.54 -4.43
CA GLU A 59 -3.94 5.17 -4.99
C GLU A 59 -3.17 5.96 -3.93
N TYR A 60 -3.88 6.68 -3.05
CA TYR A 60 -3.26 7.39 -1.94
C TYR A 60 -2.56 6.45 -0.97
N SER A 61 -3.14 5.28 -0.67
CA SER A 61 -2.50 4.31 0.21
C SER A 61 -1.24 3.70 -0.42
N LYS A 62 -1.27 3.42 -1.73
CA LYS A 62 -0.07 2.98 -2.47
C LYS A 62 1.03 4.03 -2.49
N ASN A 63 0.67 5.30 -2.66
CA ASN A 63 1.64 6.39 -2.62
C ASN A 63 2.23 6.53 -1.21
N ALA A 64 1.39 6.61 -0.18
CA ALA A 64 1.80 6.70 1.21
C ALA A 64 2.73 5.55 1.61
N ALA A 65 2.45 4.31 1.20
CA ALA A 65 3.32 3.14 1.46
C ALA A 65 4.75 3.31 0.92
N LYS A 66 4.92 4.06 -0.18
CA LYS A 66 6.22 4.31 -0.84
C LYS A 66 6.92 5.56 -0.33
N THR A 67 6.16 6.56 0.13
CA THR A 67 6.67 7.85 0.60
C THR A 67 6.62 7.93 2.12
N ASP A 68 5.49 8.38 2.66
CA ASP A 68 5.35 8.83 4.04
C ASP A 68 5.43 7.68 5.05
N LEU A 69 5.02 6.48 4.62
CA LEU A 69 5.02 5.24 5.40
C LEU A 69 6.20 4.33 5.03
N LYS A 70 7.18 4.82 4.26
CA LYS A 70 8.34 4.01 3.84
C LYS A 70 9.06 3.35 5.01
N GLY A 71 9.19 4.03 6.15
CA GLY A 71 9.80 3.46 7.35
C GLY A 71 9.03 2.25 7.90
N LEU A 72 7.70 2.26 7.81
CA LEU A 72 6.86 1.12 8.17
C LEU A 72 7.01 -0.01 7.16
N THR A 73 6.97 0.30 5.86
CA THR A 73 7.22 -0.66 4.77
C THR A 73 8.56 -1.37 4.94
N GLU A 74 9.63 -0.63 5.26
CA GLU A 74 10.95 -1.20 5.52
C GLU A 74 10.97 -2.09 6.78
N SER A 75 10.17 -1.73 7.79
CA SER A 75 10.01 -2.55 9.00
C SER A 75 9.32 -3.87 8.67
N VAL A 76 8.21 -3.83 7.93
CA VAL A 76 7.51 -5.02 7.42
C VAL A 76 8.45 -5.90 6.59
N TYR A 77 9.21 -5.30 5.66
CA TYR A 77 10.22 -6.02 4.87
C TYR A 77 11.24 -6.75 5.75
N LYS A 78 11.74 -6.10 6.80
CA LYS A 78 12.69 -6.72 7.75
C LYS A 78 12.05 -7.88 8.51
N TYR A 79 10.80 -7.75 8.94
CA TYR A 79 10.05 -8.80 9.64
C TYR A 79 9.75 -10.01 8.74
N LEU A 80 9.41 -9.79 7.47
CA LEU A 80 9.12 -10.85 6.50
C LEU A 80 10.37 -11.61 5.99
N GLY A 81 11.54 -11.37 6.58
CA GLY A 81 12.77 -12.09 6.26
C GLY A 81 13.73 -11.33 5.35
N GLY A 82 13.60 -10.01 5.21
CA GLY A 82 14.55 -9.18 4.47
C GLY A 82 16.00 -9.37 4.92
N LYS A 83 16.24 -9.67 6.21
CA LYS A 83 17.57 -9.97 6.76
C LYS A 83 18.20 -11.28 6.22
N VAL A 84 17.37 -12.26 5.82
CA VAL A 84 17.85 -13.54 5.25
C VAL A 84 18.41 -13.33 3.86
N TYR A 85 17.87 -12.37 3.10
CA TYR A 85 18.34 -12.03 1.75
C TYR A 85 19.50 -11.03 1.73
N GLN A 86 19.83 -10.41 2.87
CA GLN A 86 20.95 -9.47 3.02
C GLN A 86 22.28 -10.16 3.39
N LYS A 87 22.25 -11.46 3.73
CA LYS A 87 23.46 -12.19 4.12
C LYS A 87 24.12 -12.87 2.91
N LYS A 88 25.03 -12.16 2.26
CA LYS A 88 26.18 -12.73 1.55
C LYS A 88 27.39 -11.83 1.77
#